data_AF-A0A1A2E6N5-F1
#
_entry.id   AF-A0A1A2E6N5-F1
#
_cell.length_a   1.000
_cell.length_b   1.000
_cell.length_c   1.000
_cell.angle_alpha   90.00
_cell.angle_beta   90.00
_cell.angle_gamma   90.00
#
_symmetry.space_group_name_H-M   'P 1'
#
loop_
_entity.id
_entity.type
_entity.pdbx_description
1 polymer ?
#
loop_
_entity_poly.entity_id
_entity_poly.type
_entity_poly.pdbx_seq_one_letter_code
_entity_poly.pdbx_strand_id
1 'polypeptide(L)'
;MMWRLAAMTLIPGTLLFAAAPAQADEKGYLSYLDSRGFKYQNSPGLITPSGAVKAGELICQNLRRGRPARDRFDKKIADGIPKLMVDAAQNEMCPETLAAAPTPTPAAPPPGWA
;
A
#
# COMPACT_ATOMS: atom_id res chain seq x y z
N MET A 1 -21.61 46.80 -38.17
CA MET A 1 -21.51 45.33 -37.99
C MET A 1 -20.96 45.05 -36.59
N MET A 2 -21.72 44.33 -35.77
CA MET A 2 -21.24 43.70 -34.54
C MET A 2 -20.20 42.62 -34.89
N TRP A 3 -19.13 42.52 -34.10
CA TRP A 3 -18.75 41.25 -33.49
C TRP A 3 -17.92 41.44 -32.22
N ARG A 4 -18.51 41.00 -31.12
CA ARG A 4 -17.86 40.69 -29.86
C ARG A 4 -17.29 39.27 -29.95
N LEU A 5 -16.39 38.98 -29.01
CA LEU A 5 -16.01 37.67 -28.44
C LEU A 5 -14.68 37.09 -28.92
N ALA A 6 -13.70 37.10 -28.02
CA ALA A 6 -12.95 35.90 -27.68
C ALA A 6 -12.64 35.97 -26.19
N ALA A 7 -13.59 35.53 -25.36
CA ALA A 7 -13.36 35.25 -23.97
C ALA A 7 -12.36 34.09 -23.90
N MET A 8 -11.15 34.36 -23.40
CA MET A 8 -10.18 33.33 -23.04
C MET A 8 -10.76 32.54 -21.88
N THR A 9 -11.41 31.42 -22.18
CA THR A 9 -11.80 30.44 -21.17
C THR A 9 -10.53 29.77 -20.65
N LEU A 10 -10.05 30.26 -19.51
CA LEU A 10 -9.19 29.51 -18.61
C LEU A 10 -9.95 28.25 -18.21
N ILE A 11 -9.63 27.13 -18.84
CA ILE A 11 -10.02 25.81 -18.36
C ILE A 11 -9.07 25.53 -17.18
N PRO A 12 -9.55 25.51 -15.94
CA PRO A 12 -8.74 25.00 -14.84
C PRO A 12 -8.59 23.51 -15.12
N GLY A 13 -7.39 23.11 -15.54
CA GLY A 13 -7.03 21.70 -15.66
C GLY A 13 -7.17 21.07 -14.27
N THR A 14 -8.30 20.42 -14.03
CA THR A 14 -8.47 19.50 -12.94
C THR A 14 -7.44 18.40 -13.14
N LEU A 15 -6.34 18.49 -12.38
CA LEU A 15 -5.41 17.41 -12.14
C LEU A 15 -6.22 16.30 -11.45
N LEU A 16 -6.91 15.50 -12.25
CA LEU A 16 -7.41 14.20 -11.85
C LEU A 16 -6.16 13.39 -11.54
N PHE A 17 -5.78 13.39 -10.26
CA PHE A 17 -4.98 12.32 -9.68
C PHE A 17 -5.79 11.03 -9.86
N ALA A 18 -5.70 10.45 -11.05
CA ALA A 18 -5.93 9.05 -11.23
C ALA A 18 -4.91 8.37 -10.33
N ALA A 19 -5.31 8.04 -9.11
CA ALA A 19 -4.70 6.95 -8.37
C ALA A 19 -4.94 5.72 -9.23
N ALA A 20 -4.09 5.52 -10.24
CA ALA A 20 -3.92 4.22 -10.86
C ALA A 20 -3.81 3.24 -9.69
N PRO A 21 -4.52 2.10 -9.72
CA PRO A 21 -4.29 1.09 -8.71
C PRO A 21 -2.79 0.89 -8.69
N ALA A 22 -2.12 1.19 -7.56
CA ALA A 22 -0.68 1.07 -7.45
C ALA A 22 -0.35 -0.33 -7.97
N GLN A 23 0.22 -0.38 -9.17
CA GLN A 23 0.64 -1.63 -9.77
C GLN A 23 1.60 -2.20 -8.74
N ALA A 24 1.29 -3.39 -8.21
CA ALA A 24 2.19 -4.01 -7.25
C ALA A 24 3.55 -4.11 -7.95
N ASP A 25 4.54 -3.32 -7.52
CA ASP A 25 5.85 -3.36 -8.16
C ASP A 25 6.53 -4.64 -7.68
N GLU A 26 6.22 -5.75 -8.35
CA GLU A 26 6.76 -7.07 -8.03
C GLU A 26 8.28 -7.07 -8.15
N LYS A 27 8.81 -6.33 -9.14
CA LYS A 27 10.25 -6.25 -9.37
C LYS A 27 10.92 -5.42 -8.26
N GLY A 28 10.37 -4.27 -7.92
CA GLY A 28 10.81 -3.45 -6.79
C GLY A 28 10.75 -4.23 -5.48
N TYR A 29 9.64 -4.93 -5.23
CA TYR A 29 9.45 -5.81 -4.07
C TYR A 29 10.52 -6.89 -3.97
N LEU A 30 10.75 -7.66 -5.03
CA LEU A 30 11.76 -8.72 -5.04
C LEU A 30 13.18 -8.15 -4.88
N SER A 31 13.46 -7.00 -5.50
CA SER A 31 14.73 -6.27 -5.34
C SER A 31 14.92 -5.75 -3.90
N TYR A 32 13.86 -5.26 -3.27
CA TYR A 32 13.86 -4.81 -1.89
C TYR A 32 14.16 -5.95 -0.91
N LEU A 33 13.58 -7.12 -1.16
CA LEU A 33 13.85 -8.34 -0.40
C LEU A 33 15.30 -8.79 -0.57
N ASP A 34 15.78 -8.90 -1.81
CA ASP A 34 17.12 -9.37 -2.14
C ASP A 34 18.21 -8.43 -1.56
N SER A 35 18.07 -7.12 -1.77
CA SER A 35 19.00 -6.11 -1.25
C SER A 35 19.14 -6.09 0.28
N ARG A 36 18.13 -6.60 1.00
CA ARG A 36 18.15 -6.73 2.47
C ARG A 36 18.44 -8.16 2.94
N GLY A 37 18.90 -9.01 2.04
CA GLY A 37 19.35 -10.37 2.34
C GLY A 37 18.24 -11.34 2.66
N PHE A 38 17.01 -11.10 2.18
CA PHE A 38 15.90 -12.03 2.34
C PHE A 38 16.28 -13.41 1.80
N LYS A 39 16.02 -14.45 2.59
CA LYS A 39 16.19 -15.83 2.18
C LYS A 39 14.82 -16.47 2.10
N TYR A 40 14.53 -17.08 0.95
CA TYR A 40 13.33 -17.89 0.80
C TYR A 40 13.36 -19.03 1.82
N GLN A 41 12.32 -19.08 2.63
CA GLN A 41 12.22 -20.03 3.72
C GLN A 41 11.57 -21.32 3.22
N ASN A 42 11.79 -22.45 3.91
CA ASN A 42 11.07 -23.71 3.68
C ASN A 42 9.60 -23.67 4.18
N SER A 43 8.95 -22.51 4.08
CA SER A 43 7.54 -22.31 4.40
C SER A 43 6.72 -22.39 3.12
N PRO A 44 5.63 -23.17 3.07
CA PRO A 44 4.76 -23.25 1.89
C PRO A 44 4.36 -21.86 1.39
N GLY A 45 4.48 -21.63 0.08
CA GLY A 45 4.19 -20.32 -0.52
C GLY A 45 5.30 -19.27 -0.36
N LEU A 46 6.39 -19.53 0.36
CA LEU A 46 7.54 -18.63 0.52
C LEU A 46 8.88 -19.22 0.04
N ILE A 47 8.81 -20.34 -0.67
CA ILE A 47 9.99 -21.08 -1.21
C ILE A 47 10.44 -20.51 -2.56
N THR A 48 9.56 -19.78 -3.26
CA THR A 48 9.82 -19.24 -4.60
C THR A 48 9.58 -17.73 -4.65
N PRO A 49 10.21 -17.01 -5.60
CA PRO A 49 9.92 -15.60 -5.85
C PRO A 49 8.43 -15.33 -6.12
N SER A 50 7.79 -16.17 -6.94
CA SER A 50 6.37 -16.05 -7.25
C SER A 50 5.46 -16.24 -6.04
N GLY A 51 5.84 -17.13 -5.12
CA GLY A 51 5.12 -17.30 -3.85
C GLY A 51 5.27 -16.08 -2.94
N ALA A 52 6.48 -15.53 -2.84
CA ALA A 52 6.73 -14.31 -2.07
C ALA A 52 5.95 -13.11 -2.62
N VAL A 53 5.85 -12.95 -3.95
CA VAL A 53 5.01 -11.92 -4.57
C VAL A 53 3.56 -12.06 -4.16
N LYS A 54 2.97 -13.26 -4.29
CA LYS A 54 1.58 -13.53 -3.86
C LYS A 54 1.35 -13.24 -2.38
N ALA A 55 2.34 -13.54 -1.53
CA ALA A 55 2.28 -13.18 -0.12
C ALA A 55 2.32 -11.65 0.08
N GLY A 56 3.18 -10.93 -0.64
CA GLY A 56 3.22 -9.46 -0.64
C GLY A 56 1.88 -8.83 -1.05
N GLU A 57 1.26 -9.35 -2.11
CA GLU A 57 -0.07 -8.91 -2.57
C GLU A 57 -1.15 -9.13 -1.50
N LEU A 58 -1.18 -10.30 -0.86
CA LEU A 58 -2.16 -10.61 0.18
C LEU A 58 -1.94 -9.74 1.44
N ILE A 59 -0.67 -9.50 1.81
CA ILE A 59 -0.32 -8.53 2.86
C ILE A 59 -0.91 -7.16 2.55
N CYS A 60 -0.70 -6.66 1.33
CA CYS A 60 -1.26 -5.38 0.91
C CYS A 60 -2.79 -5.35 0.91
N GLN A 61 -3.45 -6.42 0.47
CA GLN A 61 -4.90 -6.53 0.54
C GLN A 61 -5.43 -6.47 1.98
N ASN A 62 -4.73 -7.11 2.93
CA ASN A 62 -5.09 -7.03 4.34
C ASN A 62 -4.91 -5.62 4.89
N LEU A 63 -3.77 -5.00 4.63
CA LEU A 63 -3.46 -3.65 5.11
C LEU A 63 -4.45 -2.61 4.58
N ARG A 64 -4.79 -2.66 3.28
CA ARG A 64 -5.82 -1.79 2.68
C ARG A 64 -7.20 -1.94 3.32
N ARG A 65 -7.49 -3.11 3.91
CA ARG A 65 -8.75 -3.41 4.62
C ARG A 65 -8.67 -3.13 6.12
N GLY A 66 -7.58 -2.52 6.61
CA GLY A 66 -7.37 -2.26 8.04
C GLY A 66 -7.16 -3.53 8.87
N ARG A 67 -6.73 -4.63 8.24
CA ARG A 67 -6.46 -5.91 8.90
C ARG A 67 -4.96 -6.07 9.17
N PRO A 68 -4.57 -6.92 10.14
CA PRO A 68 -3.17 -7.29 10.33
C PRO A 68 -2.55 -7.84 9.05
N ALA A 69 -1.29 -7.49 8.76
CA ALA A 69 -0.59 -7.91 7.54
C ALA A 69 -0.64 -9.44 7.28
N ARG A 70 -0.57 -10.24 8.34
CA ARG A 70 -0.57 -11.70 8.31
C ARG A 70 -1.96 -12.34 8.40
N ASP A 71 -3.03 -11.54 8.32
CA ASP A 71 -4.40 -12.09 8.30
C ASP A 71 -4.61 -12.96 7.05
N ARG A 72 -5.55 -13.92 7.11
CA ARG A 72 -5.87 -14.82 5.97
C ARG A 72 -4.74 -15.72 5.44
N PHE A 73 -3.58 -15.73 6.07
CA PHE A 73 -2.57 -16.75 5.84
C PHE A 73 -2.83 -17.96 6.74
N ASP A 74 -2.54 -19.16 6.23
CA ASP A 74 -2.41 -20.33 7.09
C ASP A 74 -1.34 -20.09 8.15
N LYS A 75 -1.54 -20.60 9.37
CA LYS A 75 -0.63 -20.36 10.52
C LYS A 75 0.85 -20.60 10.17
N LYS A 76 1.16 -21.70 9.48
CA LYS A 76 2.53 -22.04 9.07
C LYS A 76 3.15 -21.02 8.11
N ILE A 77 2.34 -20.41 7.25
CA ILE A 77 2.79 -19.38 6.32
C ILE A 77 2.93 -18.06 7.07
N ALA A 78 1.94 -17.69 7.89
CA ALA A 78 1.95 -16.50 8.72
C ALA A 78 3.18 -16.41 9.63
N ASP A 79 3.55 -17.52 10.28
CA ASP A 79 4.74 -17.64 11.13
C ASP A 79 6.04 -17.49 10.31
N GLY A 80 6.00 -17.86 9.03
CA GLY A 80 7.11 -17.73 8.08
C GLY A 80 7.25 -16.35 7.43
N ILE A 81 6.29 -15.43 7.60
CA ILE A 81 6.36 -14.07 7.02
C ILE A 81 7.16 -13.17 7.97
N PRO A 82 8.43 -12.84 7.66
CA PRO A 82 9.19 -11.90 8.49
C PRO A 82 8.67 -10.47 8.31
N LYS A 83 9.02 -9.60 9.27
CA LYS A 83 8.73 -8.17 9.18
C LYS A 83 9.23 -7.55 7.86
N LEU A 84 10.38 -7.99 7.37
CA LEU A 84 10.96 -7.54 6.10
C LEU A 84 10.01 -7.70 4.91
N MET A 85 9.22 -8.77 4.84
CA MET A 85 8.24 -8.96 3.76
C MET A 85 7.08 -7.97 3.85
N VAL A 86 6.66 -7.63 5.07
CA VAL A 86 5.61 -6.63 5.29
C VAL A 86 6.14 -5.25 4.91
N ASP A 87 7.35 -4.89 5.35
CA ASP A 87 8.00 -3.63 5.01
C ASP A 87 8.18 -3.51 3.48
N ALA A 88 8.65 -4.55 2.81
CA ALA A 88 8.80 -4.57 1.35
C ALA A 88 7.45 -4.38 0.64
N ALA A 89 6.40 -5.06 1.10
CA ALA A 89 5.07 -4.93 0.53
C ALA A 89 4.53 -3.51 0.70
N GLN A 90 4.71 -2.92 1.88
CA GLN A 90 4.28 -1.55 2.13
C GLN A 90 5.06 -0.51 1.33
N ASN A 91 6.37 -0.69 1.08
CA ASN A 91 7.16 0.29 0.34
C ASN A 91 6.97 0.17 -1.19
N GLU A 92 6.89 -1.06 -1.71
CA GLU A 92 6.96 -1.31 -3.14
C GLU A 92 5.59 -1.66 -3.77
N MET A 93 4.68 -2.30 -3.01
CA MET A 93 3.40 -2.79 -3.54
C MET A 93 2.17 -1.97 -3.10
N CYS A 94 2.19 -1.42 -1.89
CA CYS A 94 1.08 -0.65 -1.33
C CYS A 94 1.52 0.55 -0.45
N PRO A 95 2.25 1.52 -1.03
CA PRO A 95 2.76 2.71 -0.31
C PRO A 95 1.67 3.56 0.33
N GLU A 96 0.46 3.55 -0.22
CA GLU A 96 -0.69 4.23 0.38
C GLU A 96 -1.03 3.72 1.78
N THR A 97 -0.66 2.47 2.11
CA THR A 97 -0.91 1.91 3.45
C THR A 97 0.03 2.47 4.52
N LEU A 98 1.15 3.07 4.12
CA LEU A 98 2.04 3.83 5.01
C LEU A 98 1.46 5.21 5.32
N ALA A 99 0.88 5.87 4.31
CA ALA A 99 0.22 7.17 4.46
C ALA A 99 -1.14 7.07 5.19
N ALA A 100 -1.82 5.92 5.07
CA ALA A 100 -3.09 5.64 5.74
C ALA A 100 -2.94 5.13 7.18
N ALA A 101 -1.71 4.98 7.70
CA ALA A 101 -1.51 4.75 9.13
C ALA A 101 -2.18 5.90 9.90
N PRO A 102 -3.08 5.61 10.86
CA PRO A 102 -4.00 6.62 11.38
C PRO A 102 -3.20 7.74 12.03
N THR A 103 -3.32 8.97 11.50
CA THR A 103 -3.21 10.16 12.33
C THR A 103 -4.14 9.93 13.52
N PRO A 104 -3.65 9.94 14.78
CA PRO A 104 -4.55 9.90 15.92
C PRO A 104 -5.45 11.12 15.79
N THR A 105 -6.73 10.90 15.52
CA THR A 105 -7.75 11.95 15.63
C THR A 105 -7.58 12.59 17.00
N PRO A 106 -7.25 13.89 17.12
CA PRO A 106 -7.25 14.55 18.40
C PRO A 106 -8.62 14.34 19.00
N ALA A 107 -8.68 13.64 20.14
CA ALA A 107 -9.93 13.42 20.85
C ALA A 107 -10.56 14.79 21.09
N ALA A 108 -11.76 15.02 20.56
CA ALA A 108 -12.53 16.20 20.91
C ALA A 108 -12.67 16.22 22.44
N PRO A 109 -12.38 17.34 23.12
CA PRO A 109 -12.54 17.41 24.56
C PRO A 109 -14.00 17.12 24.93
N PRO A 110 -14.26 16.40 26.04
CA PRO A 110 -15.61 16.09 26.46
C PRO A 110 -16.38 17.40 26.71
N PRO A 111 -17.64 17.50 26.24
CA PRO A 111 -18.46 18.68 26.50
C PRO A 111 -18.84 18.68 27.98
N GLY A 112 -18.16 19.49 28.80
CA GLY A 112 -18.57 19.63 30.20
C GLY A 112 -17.52 20.13 31.19
N TRP A 113 -16.70 21.12 30.85
CA TRP A 113 -15.98 21.88 31.87
C TRP A 113 -16.51 23.31 31.90
N ALA A 114 -17.27 23.55 32.99
CA ALA A 114 -17.67 24.80 33.67
C ALA A 114 -17.58 26.14 32.94
#